data_AF-A0A2N2I4N9-F1
#
_entry.id   AF-A0A2N2I4N9-F1
#
_cell.length_a   1.000
_cell.length_b   1.000
_cell.length_c   1.000
_cell.angle_alpha   90.00
_cell.angle_beta   90.00
_cell.angle_gamma   90.00
#
_symmetry.space_group_name_H-M   'P 1'
#
loop_
_entity.id
_entity.type
_entity.pdbx_description
1 polymer ?
#
loop_
_entity_poly.entity_id
_entity_poly.type
_entity_poly.pdbx_seq_one_letter_code
_entity_poly.pdbx_strand_id
1 'polypeptide(L)'
;LVTRIFGLLLQIGAALAFAASLSLWSVHLDSGHLLAGLFLGLGGFFSSWTYWTLPEARLSHEEPLPLVMGLWGAAWWYGTWFFWAGEQVHPDPIFLAAILAALGVWSVLHRRATWPMPRYLAQFTVVLLLCSAILWSGHPGADWGWLGWPLALLAQFGMLFALEESWDARVRGWVHTLGALLVAVLALREAHRQTIIHLAQNGSWADAAAAVTGILLLIVIVYPRLDWPLRRHFAAYLRAGGALAAFLALWWIGACFVSGNPRPLPYVPVLNPLDLTQALVLVTLAVWARKAVGHDVIRDPRVERFLPAVLAGWAFVWMNVVVARTVHFLGDVPYALESMFRSDVLQAACSVLWSLAALGAMLLGRRRVLREAWMAGAGLLAVVVGKLFLVDLDGRGTVARIVSFLGVGLLMLVVGYFCPMPPKGKKS
;
A
#
# COMPACT_ATOMS: atom_id res chain seq x y z
N LEU A 1 -48.35 20.71 0.99
CA LEU A 1 -48.01 19.78 -0.11
C LEU A 1 -47.61 20.51 -1.39
N VAL A 2 -48.47 21.35 -1.97
CA VAL A 2 -48.22 22.09 -3.24
C VAL A 2 -46.89 22.85 -3.24
N THR A 3 -46.64 23.68 -2.24
CA THR A 3 -45.40 24.48 -2.12
C THR A 3 -44.12 23.64 -2.09
N ARG A 4 -44.21 22.43 -1.52
CA ARG A 4 -43.07 21.51 -1.40
C ARG A 4 -42.77 20.80 -2.71
N ILE A 5 -43.81 20.30 -3.38
CA ILE A 5 -43.69 19.71 -4.72
C ILE A 5 -43.14 20.76 -5.68
N PHE A 6 -43.64 22.00 -5.61
CA PHE A 6 -43.12 23.11 -6.41
C PHE A 6 -41.63 23.36 -6.14
N GLY A 7 -41.19 23.39 -4.88
CA GLY A 7 -39.77 23.55 -4.54
C GLY A 7 -38.87 22.44 -5.09
N LEU A 8 -39.31 21.18 -5.02
CA LEU A 8 -38.57 20.04 -5.60
C LEU A 8 -38.53 20.10 -7.13
N LEU A 9 -39.64 20.42 -7.78
CA LEU A 9 -39.71 20.61 -9.23
C LEU A 9 -38.83 21.77 -9.69
N LEU A 10 -38.73 22.85 -8.90
CA LEU A 10 -37.84 23.97 -9.19
C LEU A 10 -36.36 23.53 -9.15
N GLN A 11 -35.96 22.70 -8.19
CA GLN A 11 -34.59 22.17 -8.12
C GLN A 11 -34.26 21.27 -9.32
N ILE A 12 -35.20 20.40 -9.70
CA ILE A 12 -35.04 19.55 -10.89
C ILE A 12 -34.99 20.42 -12.16
N GLY A 13 -35.89 21.40 -12.29
CA GLY A 13 -35.92 22.33 -13.41
C GLY A 13 -34.63 23.15 -13.53
N ALA A 14 -34.09 23.63 -12.41
CA ALA A 14 -32.82 24.34 -12.38
C ALA A 14 -31.64 23.43 -12.76
N ALA A 15 -31.63 22.17 -12.33
CA ALA A 15 -30.62 21.20 -12.75
C ALA A 15 -30.73 20.84 -14.24
N LEU A 16 -31.94 20.74 -14.79
CA LEU A 16 -32.16 20.54 -16.23
C LEU A 16 -31.72 21.77 -17.04
N ALA A 17 -32.01 22.98 -16.55
CA ALA A 17 -31.55 24.21 -17.18
C ALA A 17 -30.02 24.32 -17.16
N PHE A 18 -29.38 23.93 -16.06
CA PHE A 18 -27.94 23.81 -15.97
C PHE A 18 -27.38 22.80 -16.97
N ALA A 19 -27.97 21.60 -17.04
CA ALA A 19 -27.54 20.58 -18.01
C ALA A 19 -27.71 21.06 -19.46
N ALA A 20 -28.77 21.83 -19.74
CA ALA A 20 -29.03 22.41 -21.06
C ALA A 20 -28.08 23.57 -21.41
N SER A 21 -27.46 24.23 -20.42
CA SER A 21 -26.47 25.28 -20.67
C SER A 21 -25.09 24.71 -21.01
N LEU A 22 -24.83 23.43 -20.72
CA LEU A 22 -23.59 22.77 -21.06
C LEU A 22 -23.53 22.42 -22.56
N SER A 23 -22.37 22.63 -23.16
CA SER A 23 -22.10 22.15 -24.53
C SER A 23 -22.00 20.63 -24.54
N LEU A 24 -22.74 19.98 -25.45
CA LEU A 24 -22.69 18.53 -25.67
C LEU A 24 -21.30 18.03 -26.10
N TRP A 25 -20.45 18.92 -26.63
CA TRP A 25 -19.18 18.57 -27.25
C TRP A 25 -17.96 18.92 -26.38
N SER A 26 -18.15 19.75 -25.35
CA SER A 26 -17.10 20.10 -24.40
C SER A 26 -17.73 20.51 -23.08
N VAL A 27 -17.50 19.73 -22.02
CA VAL A 27 -17.83 20.15 -20.65
C VAL A 27 -16.80 21.22 -20.28
N HIS A 28 -17.17 22.48 -20.44
CA HIS A 28 -16.42 23.65 -19.96
C HIS A 28 -17.30 24.36 -18.95
N LEU A 29 -16.83 24.53 -17.72
CA LEU A 29 -17.54 25.23 -16.66
C LEU A 29 -16.92 26.61 -16.47
N ASP A 30 -17.67 27.66 -16.83
CA ASP A 30 -17.31 29.01 -16.43
C ASP A 30 -17.68 29.29 -14.95
N SER A 31 -17.31 30.48 -14.46
CA SER A 31 -17.61 30.92 -13.09
C SER A 31 -19.12 31.02 -12.81
N GLY A 32 -19.95 31.26 -13.84
CA GLY A 32 -21.41 31.29 -13.72
C GLY A 32 -21.98 29.89 -13.50
N HIS A 33 -21.47 28.89 -14.22
CA HIS A 33 -21.81 27.50 -14.01
C HIS A 33 -21.34 27.01 -12.64
N LEU A 34 -20.14 27.39 -12.18
CA LEU A 34 -19.72 27.08 -10.82
C LEU A 34 -20.74 27.61 -9.80
N LEU A 35 -21.12 28.89 -9.91
CA LEU A 35 -22.05 29.52 -8.99
C LEU A 35 -23.44 28.87 -9.03
N ALA A 36 -23.97 28.58 -10.22
CA ALA A 36 -25.24 27.91 -10.40
C ALA A 36 -25.24 26.51 -9.76
N GLY A 37 -24.16 25.76 -9.96
CA GLY A 37 -23.92 24.46 -9.33
C GLY A 37 -23.87 24.53 -7.81
N LEU A 38 -23.17 25.51 -7.25
CA LEU A 38 -23.11 25.73 -5.80
C LEU A 38 -24.48 26.10 -5.23
N PHE A 39 -25.28 26.91 -5.93
CA PHE A 39 -26.66 27.22 -5.52
C PHE A 39 -27.58 25.99 -5.56
N LEU A 40 -27.44 25.13 -6.58
CA LEU A 40 -28.12 23.83 -6.61
C LEU A 40 -27.72 22.96 -5.41
N GLY A 41 -26.43 22.94 -5.08
CA GLY A 41 -25.90 22.28 -3.90
C GLY A 41 -26.52 22.78 -2.60
N LEU A 42 -26.49 24.10 -2.39
CA LEU A 42 -27.10 24.77 -1.23
C LEU A 42 -28.60 24.51 -1.15
N GLY A 43 -29.31 24.54 -2.29
CA GLY A 43 -30.72 24.20 -2.37
C GLY A 43 -30.99 22.77 -1.90
N GLY A 44 -30.20 21.80 -2.35
CA GLY A 44 -30.31 20.41 -1.92
C GLY A 44 -30.07 20.24 -0.41
N PHE A 45 -29.04 20.90 0.12
CA PHE A 45 -28.76 20.90 1.56
C PHE A 45 -29.86 21.57 2.39
N PHE A 46 -30.42 22.69 1.91
CA PHE A 46 -31.54 23.36 2.57
C PHE A 46 -32.80 22.50 2.56
N SER A 47 -33.12 21.85 1.44
CA SER A 47 -34.21 20.86 1.36
C SER A 47 -33.98 19.72 2.34
N SER A 48 -32.78 19.16 2.39
CA SER A 48 -32.42 18.09 3.32
C SER A 48 -32.59 18.50 4.78
N TRP A 49 -32.10 19.68 5.15
CA TRP A 49 -32.22 20.24 6.49
C TRP A 49 -33.68 20.45 6.88
N THR A 50 -34.47 21.11 6.03
CA THR A 50 -35.89 21.40 6.31
C THR A 50 -36.71 20.12 6.48
N TYR A 51 -36.49 19.13 5.61
CA TYR A 51 -37.10 17.81 5.73
C TYR A 51 -36.68 17.04 6.98
N TRP A 52 -35.46 17.26 7.46
CA TRP A 52 -34.99 16.67 8.71
C TRP A 52 -35.65 17.30 9.94
N THR A 53 -35.73 18.64 9.98
CA THR A 53 -36.24 19.38 11.15
C THR A 53 -37.76 19.27 11.35
N LEU A 54 -38.50 18.95 10.29
CA LEU A 54 -39.97 18.89 10.31
C LEU A 54 -40.46 17.46 10.00
N PRO A 55 -40.23 16.48 10.89
CA PRO A 55 -40.59 15.08 10.64
C PRO A 55 -42.10 14.89 10.52
N GLU A 56 -42.91 15.65 11.26
CA GLU A 56 -44.38 15.58 11.23
C GLU A 56 -44.98 16.01 9.88
N ALA A 57 -44.24 16.80 9.10
CA ALA A 57 -44.66 17.21 7.78
C ALA A 57 -44.43 16.12 6.72
N ARG A 58 -43.67 15.06 7.01
CA ARG A 58 -43.29 14.02 6.03
C ARG A 58 -44.35 12.95 5.91
N LEU A 59 -44.66 12.56 4.68
CA LEU A 59 -45.41 11.35 4.39
C LEU A 59 -44.50 10.12 4.55
N SER A 60 -45.08 8.93 4.75
CA SER A 60 -44.32 7.69 4.98
C SER A 60 -43.32 7.34 3.85
N HIS A 61 -43.64 7.69 2.60
CA HIS A 61 -42.75 7.50 1.45
C HIS A 61 -41.66 8.58 1.33
N GLU A 62 -41.71 9.64 2.14
CA GLU A 62 -40.76 10.75 2.15
C GLU A 62 -39.70 10.63 3.26
N GLU A 63 -39.72 9.54 4.03
CA GLU A 63 -38.67 9.22 4.99
C GLU A 63 -37.23 9.26 4.42
N PRO A 64 -36.94 8.78 3.19
CA PRO A 64 -35.58 8.86 2.64
C PRO A 64 -35.23 10.25 2.10
N LEU A 65 -36.20 11.16 1.98
CA LEU A 65 -36.04 12.44 1.29
C LEU A 65 -34.96 13.36 1.89
N PRO A 66 -34.76 13.45 3.23
CA PRO A 66 -33.63 14.20 3.79
C PRO A 66 -32.29 13.70 3.27
N LEU A 67 -32.10 12.37 3.20
CA LEU A 67 -30.85 11.78 2.73
C LEU A 67 -30.68 12.00 1.23
N VAL A 68 -31.73 11.76 0.43
CA VAL A 68 -31.70 11.94 -1.03
C VAL A 68 -31.37 13.39 -1.39
N MET A 69 -32.04 14.36 -0.78
CA MET A 69 -31.78 15.79 -1.02
C MET A 69 -30.40 16.22 -0.53
N GLY A 70 -29.91 15.61 0.55
CA GLY A 70 -28.57 15.88 1.06
C GLY A 70 -27.49 15.35 0.10
N LEU A 71 -27.66 14.13 -0.42
CA LEU A 71 -26.77 13.53 -1.41
C LEU A 71 -26.82 14.28 -2.75
N TRP A 72 -28.01 14.74 -3.16
CA TRP A 72 -28.17 15.63 -4.30
C TRP A 72 -27.39 16.92 -4.11
N GLY A 73 -27.56 17.59 -2.95
CA GLY A 73 -26.81 18.79 -2.61
C GLY A 73 -25.30 18.55 -2.64
N ALA A 74 -24.85 17.40 -2.13
CA ALA A 74 -23.44 17.00 -2.13
C ALA A 74 -22.88 16.76 -3.52
N ALA A 75 -23.65 16.07 -4.38
CA ALA A 75 -23.25 15.79 -5.75
C ALA A 75 -23.03 17.08 -6.54
N TRP A 76 -23.95 18.04 -6.41
CA TRP A 76 -23.80 19.36 -7.02
C TRP A 76 -22.62 20.13 -6.41
N TRP A 77 -22.52 20.19 -5.08
CA TRP A 77 -21.46 20.93 -4.40
C TRP A 77 -20.06 20.44 -4.77
N TYR A 78 -19.78 19.14 -4.61
CA TYR A 78 -18.46 18.58 -4.89
C TYR A 78 -18.22 18.41 -6.39
N GLY A 79 -19.25 18.04 -7.16
CA GLY A 79 -19.14 17.83 -8.60
C GLY A 79 -18.78 19.11 -9.34
N THR A 80 -19.44 20.23 -9.04
CA THR A 80 -19.16 21.49 -9.72
C THR A 80 -17.78 22.03 -9.37
N TRP A 81 -17.36 21.89 -8.11
CA TRP A 81 -15.97 22.19 -7.71
C TRP A 81 -14.96 21.32 -8.46
N PHE A 82 -15.21 20.01 -8.58
CA PHE A 82 -14.31 19.09 -9.26
C PHE A 82 -14.11 19.42 -10.73
N PHE A 83 -15.21 19.56 -11.48
CA PHE A 83 -15.14 19.84 -12.92
C PHE A 83 -14.59 21.25 -13.19
N TRP A 84 -15.04 22.28 -12.43
CA TRP A 84 -14.56 23.65 -12.63
C TRP A 84 -13.09 23.81 -12.28
N ALA A 85 -12.64 23.20 -11.17
CA ALA A 85 -11.24 23.24 -10.79
C ALA A 85 -10.36 22.54 -11.83
N GLY A 86 -10.81 21.41 -12.40
CA GLY A 86 -10.07 20.63 -13.40
C GLY A 86 -9.70 21.39 -14.68
N GLU A 87 -10.36 22.50 -14.95
CA GLU A 87 -10.10 23.35 -16.13
C GLU A 87 -9.16 24.53 -15.83
N GLN A 88 -8.76 24.71 -14.56
CA GLN A 88 -7.88 25.80 -14.15
C GLN A 88 -6.40 25.45 -14.38
N VAL A 89 -5.55 26.49 -14.45
CA VAL A 89 -4.09 26.35 -14.61
C VAL A 89 -3.46 25.58 -13.44
N HIS A 90 -3.98 25.78 -12.23
CA HIS A 90 -3.58 25.04 -11.02
C HIS A 90 -4.84 24.39 -10.41
N PRO A 91 -5.30 23.25 -10.96
CA PRO A 91 -6.56 22.63 -10.57
C PRO A 91 -6.50 22.07 -9.13
N ASP A 92 -5.33 21.57 -8.76
CA ASP A 92 -5.08 20.82 -7.54
C ASP A 92 -5.30 21.63 -6.24
N PRO A 93 -4.70 22.83 -6.07
CA PRO A 93 -4.82 23.58 -4.82
C PRO A 93 -6.22 24.19 -4.65
N ILE A 94 -6.87 24.51 -5.76
CA ILE A 94 -8.25 25.00 -5.81
C ILE A 94 -9.20 23.91 -5.30
N PHE A 95 -9.05 22.68 -5.80
CA PHE A 95 -9.87 21.56 -5.36
C PHE A 95 -9.67 21.25 -3.87
N LEU A 96 -8.43 21.32 -3.38
CA LEU A 96 -8.12 21.12 -1.97
C LEU A 96 -8.70 22.23 -1.08
N ALA A 97 -8.62 23.48 -1.50
CA ALA A 97 -9.23 24.62 -0.80
C ALA A 97 -10.76 24.48 -0.75
N ALA A 98 -11.40 24.04 -1.83
CA ALA A 98 -12.83 23.79 -1.88
C ALA A 98 -13.27 22.67 -0.92
N ILE A 99 -12.51 21.56 -0.88
CA ILE A 99 -12.77 20.47 0.07
C ILE A 99 -12.59 20.96 1.52
N LEU A 100 -11.54 21.73 1.79
CA LEU A 100 -11.27 22.32 3.11
C LEU A 100 -12.38 23.26 3.57
N ALA A 101 -12.84 24.14 2.68
CA ALA A 101 -13.96 25.02 2.95
C ALA A 101 -15.23 24.22 3.26
N ALA A 102 -15.51 23.17 2.47
CA ALA A 102 -16.65 22.27 2.71
C ALA A 102 -16.53 21.58 4.08
N LEU A 103 -15.37 21.00 4.42
CA LEU A 103 -15.10 20.38 5.73
C LEU A 103 -15.31 21.36 6.88
N GLY A 104 -14.82 22.59 6.75
CA GLY A 104 -15.04 23.66 7.72
C GLY A 104 -16.53 23.91 7.95
N VAL A 105 -17.29 24.10 6.88
CA VAL A 105 -18.75 24.29 6.95
C VAL A 105 -19.43 23.10 7.63
N TRP A 106 -19.10 21.87 7.25
CA TRP A 106 -19.69 20.66 7.84
C TRP A 106 -19.37 20.51 9.32
N SER A 107 -18.15 20.84 9.75
CA SER A 107 -17.72 20.76 11.15
C SER A 107 -18.48 21.76 12.04
N VAL A 108 -18.72 22.98 11.54
CA VAL A 108 -19.49 24.02 12.25
C VAL A 108 -20.96 23.64 12.33
N LEU A 109 -21.53 23.16 11.22
CA LEU A 109 -22.93 22.73 11.18
C LEU A 109 -23.16 21.51 12.07
N HIS A 110 -22.25 20.54 12.11
CA HIS A 110 -22.37 19.39 13.00
C HIS A 110 -22.47 19.81 14.48
N ARG A 111 -21.65 20.78 14.92
CA ARG A 111 -21.62 21.24 16.30
C ARG A 111 -22.88 22.00 16.74
N ARG A 112 -23.55 22.67 15.80
CA ARG A 112 -24.70 23.54 16.10
C ARG A 112 -26.04 22.90 15.81
N ALA A 113 -26.04 21.80 15.07
CA ALA A 113 -27.21 21.34 14.36
C ALA A 113 -27.30 19.80 14.47
N THR A 114 -28.43 19.27 14.92
CA THR A 114 -28.66 17.82 15.11
C THR A 114 -28.85 17.04 13.79
N TRP A 115 -28.57 17.68 12.66
CA TRP A 115 -28.75 17.11 11.33
C TRP A 115 -27.67 16.06 11.03
N PRO A 116 -28.06 14.88 10.53
CA PRO A 116 -27.13 13.78 10.29
C PRO A 116 -26.26 13.98 9.04
N MET A 117 -26.58 14.91 8.13
CA MET A 117 -25.87 15.02 6.85
C MET A 117 -24.37 15.26 6.96
N PRO A 118 -23.85 16.13 7.86
CA PRO A 118 -22.41 16.26 8.08
C PRO A 118 -21.70 14.93 8.36
N ARG A 119 -22.40 13.97 8.98
CA ARG A 119 -21.86 12.63 9.25
C ARG A 119 -21.64 11.83 7.98
N TYR A 120 -22.58 11.87 7.06
CA TYR A 120 -22.45 11.22 5.75
C TYR A 120 -21.43 11.94 4.88
N LEU A 121 -21.43 13.26 4.87
CA LEU A 121 -20.49 14.05 4.06
C LEU A 121 -19.04 13.80 4.50
N ALA A 122 -18.76 13.77 5.80
CA ALA A 122 -17.42 13.50 6.32
C ALA A 122 -16.89 12.09 5.94
N GLN A 123 -17.78 11.11 5.77
CA GLN A 123 -17.42 9.80 5.23
C GLN A 123 -16.98 9.91 3.77
N PHE A 124 -17.71 10.66 2.95
CA PHE A 124 -17.35 10.84 1.53
C PHE A 124 -16.11 11.72 1.35
N THR A 125 -15.84 12.66 2.25
CA THR A 125 -14.71 13.57 2.09
C THR A 125 -13.36 12.86 2.13
N VAL A 126 -13.19 11.79 2.92
CA VAL A 126 -11.93 11.02 2.89
C VAL A 126 -11.70 10.34 1.54
N VAL A 127 -12.77 9.91 0.86
CA VAL A 127 -12.68 9.34 -0.49
C VAL A 127 -12.22 10.41 -1.47
N LEU A 128 -12.83 11.61 -1.42
CA LEU A 128 -12.46 12.73 -2.29
C LEU A 128 -11.02 13.18 -2.05
N LEU A 129 -10.58 13.28 -0.79
CA LEU A 129 -9.19 13.61 -0.45
C LEU A 129 -8.22 12.54 -0.95
N LEU A 130 -8.57 11.25 -0.83
CA LEU A 130 -7.73 10.16 -1.34
C LEU A 130 -7.63 10.19 -2.87
N CYS A 131 -8.75 10.34 -3.57
CA CYS A 131 -8.76 10.51 -5.03
C CYS A 131 -7.92 11.71 -5.45
N SER A 132 -8.06 12.83 -4.74
CA SER A 132 -7.26 14.04 -4.98
C SER A 132 -5.77 13.76 -4.78
N ALA A 133 -5.37 13.09 -3.70
CA ALA A 133 -3.96 12.78 -3.42
C ALA A 133 -3.33 11.88 -4.49
N ILE A 134 -4.12 10.97 -5.07
CA ILE A 134 -3.69 10.08 -6.16
C ILE A 134 -3.58 10.83 -7.48
N LEU A 135 -4.58 11.65 -7.82
CA LEU A 135 -4.71 12.33 -9.11
C LEU A 135 -3.93 13.65 -9.19
N TRP A 136 -3.45 14.17 -8.05
CA TRP A 136 -2.73 15.43 -7.96
C TRP A 136 -1.53 15.45 -8.92
N SER A 137 -1.51 16.42 -9.83
CA SER A 137 -0.58 16.49 -10.96
C SER A 137 0.88 16.64 -10.53
N GLY A 138 1.13 17.45 -9.50
CA GLY A 138 2.44 17.66 -8.88
C GLY A 138 2.80 16.63 -7.80
N HIS A 139 3.88 16.90 -7.06
CA HIS A 139 4.07 16.25 -5.76
C HIS A 139 3.21 16.96 -4.70
N PRO A 140 2.81 16.27 -3.62
CA PRO A 140 1.92 16.85 -2.61
C PRO A 140 2.39 18.18 -2.04
N GLY A 141 3.70 18.40 -1.87
CA GLY A 141 4.24 19.66 -1.37
C GLY A 141 4.19 20.85 -2.34
N ALA A 142 3.97 20.61 -3.64
CA ALA A 142 3.96 21.66 -4.67
C ALA A 142 2.72 22.57 -4.57
N ASP A 143 2.80 23.78 -5.15
CA ASP A 143 1.66 24.67 -5.42
C ASP A 143 0.72 24.84 -4.20
N TRP A 144 1.23 25.30 -3.06
CA TRP A 144 0.49 25.44 -1.78
C TRP A 144 0.03 24.12 -1.11
N GLY A 145 0.26 22.97 -1.73
CA GLY A 145 -0.07 21.67 -1.14
C GLY A 145 0.68 21.39 0.17
N TRP A 146 1.88 21.95 0.37
CA TRP A 146 2.60 21.90 1.65
C TRP A 146 1.81 22.47 2.83
N LEU A 147 0.88 23.41 2.58
CA LEU A 147 -0.03 23.97 3.59
C LEU A 147 -1.41 23.32 3.51
N GLY A 148 -1.92 23.10 2.30
CA GLY A 148 -3.25 22.53 2.08
C GLY A 148 -3.40 21.11 2.62
N TRP A 149 -2.41 20.22 2.40
CA TRP A 149 -2.49 18.84 2.84
C TRP A 149 -2.47 18.69 4.36
N PRO A 150 -1.56 19.35 5.11
CA PRO A 150 -1.64 19.34 6.57
C PRO A 150 -2.97 19.86 7.10
N LEU A 151 -3.50 20.96 6.55
CA LEU A 151 -4.82 21.47 6.94
C LEU A 151 -5.93 20.45 6.64
N ALA A 152 -5.87 19.77 5.50
CA ALA A 152 -6.88 18.79 5.09
C ALA A 152 -6.84 17.54 5.98
N LEU A 153 -5.65 17.08 6.34
CA LEU A 153 -5.47 16.00 7.30
C LEU A 153 -5.98 16.43 8.69
N LEU A 154 -5.63 17.62 9.17
CA LEU A 154 -6.12 18.13 10.45
C LEU A 154 -7.65 18.24 10.47
N ALA A 155 -8.26 18.76 9.41
CA ALA A 155 -9.71 18.85 9.28
C ALA A 155 -10.36 17.46 9.22
N GLN A 156 -9.81 16.54 8.42
CA GLN A 156 -10.33 15.18 8.28
C GLN A 156 -10.24 14.40 9.60
N PHE A 157 -9.09 14.44 10.28
CA PHE A 157 -8.90 13.76 11.56
C PHE A 157 -9.69 14.44 12.69
N GLY A 158 -9.80 15.77 12.70
CA GLY A 158 -10.65 16.50 13.63
C GLY A 158 -12.12 16.12 13.49
N MET A 159 -12.61 16.01 12.25
CA MET A 159 -13.97 15.56 11.96
C MET A 159 -14.18 14.10 12.34
N LEU A 160 -13.18 13.25 12.09
CA LEU A 160 -13.19 11.86 12.51
C LEU A 160 -13.30 11.75 14.03
N PHE A 161 -12.49 12.49 14.78
CA PHE A 161 -12.52 12.54 16.24
C PHE A 161 -13.88 12.98 16.77
N ALA A 162 -14.47 14.01 16.17
CA ALA A 162 -15.77 14.54 16.58
C ALA A 162 -16.94 13.57 16.30
N LEU A 163 -16.83 12.76 15.24
CA LEU A 163 -17.94 11.94 14.74
C LEU A 163 -17.82 10.46 15.02
N GLU A 164 -16.67 9.97 15.51
CA GLU A 164 -16.45 8.53 15.65
C GLU A 164 -17.52 7.85 16.51
N GLU A 165 -18.00 8.46 17.59
CA GLU A 165 -19.03 7.83 18.43
C GLU A 165 -20.40 7.72 17.75
N SER A 166 -20.65 8.57 16.75
CA SER A 166 -21.91 8.63 16.01
C SER A 166 -22.02 7.63 14.86
N TRP A 167 -20.90 6.99 14.50
CA TRP A 167 -20.83 6.01 13.42
C TRP A 167 -20.82 4.59 13.95
N ASP A 168 -21.40 3.68 13.17
CA ASP A 168 -21.29 2.25 13.44
C ASP A 168 -19.83 1.75 13.28
N ALA A 169 -19.56 0.56 13.80
CA ALA A 169 -18.20 0.01 13.79
C ALA A 169 -17.65 -0.17 12.36
N ARG A 170 -18.53 -0.48 11.39
CA ARG A 170 -18.15 -0.65 9.99
C ARG A 170 -17.71 0.67 9.36
N VAL A 171 -18.48 1.74 9.55
CA VAL A 171 -18.16 3.06 8.99
C VAL A 171 -16.86 3.59 9.56
N ARG A 172 -16.72 3.59 10.89
CA ARG A 172 -15.45 3.97 11.55
C ARG A 172 -14.29 3.18 10.97
N GLY A 173 -14.50 1.87 10.86
CA GLY A 173 -13.50 0.94 10.38
C GLY A 173 -12.98 1.25 8.97
N TRP A 174 -13.80 1.68 8.02
CA TRP A 174 -13.32 2.01 6.67
C TRP A 174 -12.83 3.46 6.56
N VAL A 175 -13.44 4.42 7.26
CA VAL A 175 -12.98 5.82 7.25
C VAL A 175 -11.56 5.93 7.81
N HIS A 176 -11.24 5.22 8.90
CA HIS A 176 -9.86 5.11 9.40
C HIS A 176 -8.92 4.44 8.41
N THR A 177 -9.37 3.38 7.73
CA THR A 177 -8.56 2.69 6.72
C THR A 177 -8.23 3.64 5.55
N LEU A 178 -9.21 4.37 5.03
CA LEU A 178 -8.98 5.34 3.96
C LEU A 178 -8.15 6.53 4.43
N GLY A 179 -8.34 7.00 5.67
CA GLY A 179 -7.52 8.05 6.26
C GLY A 179 -6.04 7.65 6.38
N ALA A 180 -5.76 6.39 6.75
CA ALA A 180 -4.41 5.84 6.71
C ALA A 180 -3.84 5.73 5.29
N LEU A 181 -4.65 5.29 4.32
CA LEU A 181 -4.22 5.21 2.93
C LEU A 181 -3.92 6.59 2.35
N LEU A 182 -4.72 7.61 2.69
CA LEU A 182 -4.46 8.99 2.31
C LEU A 182 -3.09 9.45 2.80
N VAL A 183 -2.79 9.25 4.09
CA VAL A 183 -1.48 9.60 4.65
C VAL A 183 -0.36 8.82 3.95
N ALA A 184 -0.56 7.52 3.70
CA ALA A 184 0.44 6.69 3.04
C ALA A 184 0.71 7.14 1.59
N VAL A 185 -0.33 7.45 0.81
CA VAL A 185 -0.19 7.96 -0.56
C VAL A 185 0.56 9.29 -0.57
N LEU A 186 0.17 10.24 0.29
CA LEU A 186 0.84 11.54 0.37
C LEU A 186 2.32 11.39 0.74
N ALA A 187 2.63 10.59 1.77
CA ALA A 187 3.99 10.36 2.22
C ALA A 187 4.86 9.65 1.15
N LEU A 188 4.33 8.62 0.48
CA LEU A 188 5.05 7.90 -0.57
C LEU A 188 5.32 8.79 -1.79
N ARG A 189 4.34 9.57 -2.24
CA ARG A 189 4.49 10.47 -3.39
C ARG A 189 5.49 11.60 -3.10
N GLU A 190 5.41 12.19 -1.91
CA GLU A 190 6.34 13.24 -1.50
C GLU A 190 7.76 12.68 -1.33
N ALA A 191 7.93 11.55 -0.62
CA ALA A 191 9.25 10.93 -0.45
C ALA A 191 9.88 10.54 -1.78
N HIS A 192 9.11 9.93 -2.69
CA HIS A 192 9.58 9.60 -4.02
C HIS A 192 10.09 10.84 -4.76
N ARG A 193 9.35 11.95 -4.73
CA ARG A 193 9.80 13.21 -5.36
C ARG A 193 11.08 13.74 -4.74
N GLN A 194 11.14 13.83 -3.42
CA GLN A 194 12.30 14.38 -2.70
C GLN A 194 13.57 13.56 -3.01
N THR A 195 13.43 12.25 -3.11
CA THR A 195 14.56 11.36 -3.43
C THR A 195 15.03 11.52 -4.87
N ILE A 196 14.11 11.74 -5.81
CA ILE A 196 14.47 12.05 -7.21
C ILE A 196 15.27 13.36 -7.29
N ILE A 197 14.80 14.41 -6.62
CA ILE A 197 15.43 15.74 -6.67
C ILE A 197 16.82 15.73 -6.01
N HIS A 198 16.94 15.11 -4.82
CA HIS A 198 18.13 15.27 -3.99
C HIS A 198 19.15 14.12 -4.08
N LEU A 199 18.71 12.89 -4.38
CA LEU A 199 19.57 11.70 -4.35
C LEU A 199 19.76 11.04 -5.72
N ALA A 200 18.82 11.21 -6.67
CA ALA A 200 18.73 10.36 -7.85
C ALA A 200 19.45 10.88 -9.11
N GLN A 201 20.46 11.74 -8.98
CA GLN A 201 21.27 12.08 -10.17
C GLN A 201 22.11 10.88 -10.65
N ASN A 202 22.41 9.90 -9.78
CA ASN A 202 23.11 8.65 -10.12
C ASN A 202 22.80 7.53 -9.11
N GLY A 203 22.13 6.44 -9.50
CA GLY A 203 22.03 5.20 -8.69
C GLY A 203 20.62 4.77 -8.29
N SER A 204 20.52 3.73 -7.44
CA SER A 204 19.26 3.06 -7.03
C SER A 204 18.64 3.57 -5.73
N TRP A 205 19.09 4.73 -5.24
CA TRP A 205 18.65 5.31 -3.97
C TRP A 205 17.17 5.73 -3.95
N ALA A 206 16.65 6.22 -5.06
CA ALA A 206 15.23 6.59 -5.16
C ALA A 206 14.32 5.36 -4.98
N ASP A 207 14.71 4.22 -5.56
CA ASP A 207 13.98 2.97 -5.40
C ASP A 207 13.99 2.51 -3.93
N ALA A 208 15.16 2.55 -3.29
CA ALA A 208 15.30 2.17 -1.88
C ALA A 208 14.47 3.09 -0.97
N ALA A 209 14.48 4.40 -1.22
CA ALA A 209 13.79 5.37 -0.37
C ALA A 209 12.27 5.26 -0.43
N ALA A 210 11.69 4.90 -1.58
CA ALA A 210 10.26 4.60 -1.69
C ALA A 210 9.87 3.43 -0.76
N ALA A 211 10.66 2.35 -0.76
CA ALA A 211 10.44 1.23 0.15
C ALA A 211 10.69 1.57 1.61
N VAL A 212 11.74 2.34 1.94
CA VAL A 212 11.99 2.80 3.31
C VAL A 212 10.80 3.60 3.84
N THR A 213 10.20 4.48 3.03
CA THR A 213 9.01 5.23 3.42
C THR A 213 7.84 4.29 3.72
N GLY A 214 7.60 3.30 2.86
CA GLY A 214 6.58 2.27 3.12
C GLY A 214 6.87 1.43 4.36
N ILE A 215 8.14 1.08 4.61
CA ILE A 215 8.57 0.38 5.83
C ILE A 215 8.25 1.21 7.07
N LEU A 216 8.63 2.49 7.09
CA LEU A 216 8.40 3.38 8.24
C LEU A 216 6.91 3.53 8.54
N LEU A 217 6.09 3.75 7.52
CA LEU A 217 4.64 3.84 7.65
C LEU A 217 4.05 2.52 8.19
N LEU A 218 4.51 1.37 7.70
CA LEU A 218 4.03 0.07 8.16
C LEU A 218 4.48 -0.23 9.60
N ILE A 219 5.69 0.19 9.98
CA ILE A 219 6.18 0.12 11.36
C ILE A 219 5.32 0.97 12.30
N VAL A 220 4.95 2.19 11.91
CA VAL A 220 4.05 3.06 12.70
C VAL A 220 2.69 2.40 12.89
N ILE A 221 2.16 1.76 11.86
CA ILE A 221 0.89 1.01 11.94
C ILE A 221 1.02 -0.18 12.87
N VAL A 222 2.07 -0.99 12.72
CA VAL A 222 2.26 -2.26 13.44
C VAL A 222 2.68 -2.04 14.90
N TYR A 223 3.39 -0.96 15.21
CA TYR A 223 3.82 -0.57 16.55
C TYR A 223 3.27 0.80 16.93
N PRO A 224 1.94 0.92 17.10
CA PRO A 224 1.30 2.20 17.31
C PRO A 224 1.70 2.79 18.67
N ARG A 225 2.20 4.02 18.67
CA ARG A 225 2.53 4.77 19.89
C ARG A 225 1.43 5.73 20.33
N LEU A 226 0.61 6.19 19.39
CA LEU A 226 -0.51 7.09 19.66
C LEU A 226 -1.76 6.29 20.05
N ASP A 227 -2.37 6.64 21.18
CA ASP A 227 -3.61 6.00 21.64
C ASP A 227 -4.76 6.22 20.66
N TRP A 228 -5.02 7.48 20.33
CA TRP A 228 -5.90 7.88 19.23
C TRP A 228 -5.09 8.50 18.09
N PRO A 229 -5.35 8.17 16.81
CA PRO A 229 -6.36 7.25 16.31
C PRO A 229 -5.86 5.79 16.17
N LEU A 230 -4.55 5.55 16.32
CA LEU A 230 -3.91 4.29 15.91
C LEU A 230 -4.26 3.09 16.80
N ARG A 231 -3.97 3.14 18.12
CA ARG A 231 -4.21 1.99 19.02
C ARG A 231 -5.70 1.69 19.16
N ARG A 232 -6.53 2.73 19.34
CA ARG A 232 -7.99 2.58 19.50
C ARG A 232 -8.64 1.89 18.29
N HIS A 233 -8.14 2.14 17.08
CA HIS A 233 -8.68 1.58 15.84
C HIS A 233 -7.67 0.67 15.12
N PHE A 234 -6.83 -0.04 15.88
CA PHE A 234 -5.68 -0.79 15.37
C PHE A 234 -6.00 -1.70 14.19
N ALA A 235 -7.10 -2.46 14.25
CA ALA A 235 -7.52 -3.35 13.15
C ALA A 235 -7.82 -2.60 11.84
N ALA A 236 -8.32 -1.36 11.90
CA ALA A 236 -8.57 -0.54 10.72
C ALA A 236 -7.27 -0.04 10.06
N TYR A 237 -6.30 0.36 10.88
CA TYR A 237 -4.97 0.75 10.41
C TYR A 237 -4.18 -0.45 9.89
N LEU A 238 -4.32 -1.61 10.53
CA LEU A 238 -3.69 -2.85 10.08
C LEU A 238 -4.25 -3.32 8.72
N ARG A 239 -5.56 -3.14 8.49
CA ARG A 239 -6.20 -3.31 7.17
C ARG A 239 -5.61 -2.38 6.11
N ALA A 240 -5.43 -1.08 6.43
CA ALA A 240 -4.76 -0.14 5.52
C ALA A 240 -3.31 -0.57 5.23
N GLY A 241 -2.62 -1.08 6.26
CA GLY A 241 -1.30 -1.68 6.13
C GLY A 241 -1.22 -2.82 5.12
N GLY A 242 -2.34 -3.47 4.78
CA GLY A 242 -2.37 -4.50 3.72
C GLY A 242 -2.11 -3.96 2.32
N ALA A 243 -2.63 -2.78 1.99
CA ALA A 243 -2.31 -2.13 0.70
C ALA A 243 -0.83 -1.74 0.64
N LEU A 244 -0.28 -1.26 1.78
CA LEU A 244 1.12 -0.90 1.89
C LEU A 244 2.04 -2.15 1.83
N ALA A 245 1.61 -3.25 2.46
CA ALA A 245 2.30 -4.53 2.38
C ALA A 245 2.28 -5.08 0.94
N ALA A 246 1.16 -4.96 0.22
CA ALA A 246 1.06 -5.32 -1.19
C ALA A 246 1.99 -4.47 -2.05
N PHE A 247 2.02 -3.15 -1.85
CA PHE A 247 2.96 -2.25 -2.51
C PHE A 247 4.42 -2.66 -2.25
N LEU A 248 4.79 -2.90 -0.99
CA LEU A 248 6.15 -3.33 -0.63
C LEU A 248 6.51 -4.71 -1.20
N ALA A 249 5.56 -5.63 -1.26
CA ALA A 249 5.74 -6.94 -1.90
C ALA A 249 6.00 -6.81 -3.40
N LEU A 250 5.22 -5.98 -4.11
CA LEU A 250 5.42 -5.69 -5.53
C LEU A 250 6.76 -4.98 -5.77
N TRP A 251 7.07 -3.98 -4.95
CA TRP A 251 8.35 -3.28 -5.00
C TRP A 251 9.52 -4.25 -4.79
N TRP A 252 9.41 -5.17 -3.83
CA TRP A 252 10.47 -6.14 -3.54
C TRP A 252 10.75 -7.06 -4.74
N ILE A 253 9.68 -7.50 -5.43
CA ILE A 253 9.79 -8.30 -6.66
C ILE A 253 10.47 -7.47 -7.76
N GLY A 254 10.03 -6.23 -7.98
CA GLY A 254 10.64 -5.33 -8.95
C GLY A 254 12.13 -5.08 -8.66
N ALA A 255 12.48 -4.88 -7.40
CA ALA A 255 13.85 -4.66 -6.96
C ALA A 255 14.77 -5.82 -7.35
N CYS A 256 14.30 -7.08 -7.39
CA CYS A 256 15.12 -8.22 -7.83
C CYS A 256 15.69 -8.06 -9.25
N PHE A 257 15.05 -7.26 -10.11
CA PHE A 257 15.46 -7.01 -11.49
C PHE A 257 16.31 -5.75 -11.67
N VAL A 258 16.62 -5.04 -10.58
CA VAL A 258 17.44 -3.83 -10.59
C VAL A 258 18.85 -4.15 -10.09
N SER A 259 19.86 -3.63 -10.78
CA SER A 259 21.28 -3.87 -10.48
C SER A 259 21.71 -3.41 -9.09
N GLY A 260 20.98 -2.44 -8.51
CA GLY A 260 21.28 -1.92 -7.17
C GLY A 260 22.51 -1.04 -7.14
N ASN A 261 22.73 -0.20 -8.16
CA ASN A 261 23.86 0.74 -8.20
C ASN A 261 23.93 1.58 -6.90
N PRO A 262 24.98 1.40 -6.06
CA PRO A 262 25.06 2.02 -4.74
C PRO A 262 25.69 3.42 -4.74
N ARG A 263 26.13 3.94 -5.91
CA ARG A 263 26.79 5.26 -6.02
C ARG A 263 26.02 6.33 -5.24
N PRO A 264 26.70 7.21 -4.49
CA PRO A 264 28.16 7.39 -4.43
C PRO A 264 28.91 6.41 -3.48
N LEU A 265 28.20 5.52 -2.77
CA LEU A 265 28.85 4.57 -1.87
C LEU A 265 29.53 3.42 -2.63
N PRO A 266 30.61 2.82 -2.06
CA PRO A 266 31.19 1.60 -2.62
C PRO A 266 30.21 0.44 -2.50
N TYR A 267 30.29 -0.50 -3.45
CA TYR A 267 29.51 -1.73 -3.36
C TYR A 267 30.07 -2.65 -2.28
N VAL A 268 29.22 -3.03 -1.32
CA VAL A 268 29.51 -4.06 -0.32
C VAL A 268 28.34 -5.05 -0.34
N PRO A 269 28.59 -6.36 -0.57
CA PRO A 269 27.53 -7.37 -0.56
C PRO A 269 26.70 -7.29 0.73
N VAL A 270 25.38 -7.48 0.64
CA VAL A 270 24.41 -7.42 1.76
C VAL A 270 24.20 -6.02 2.35
N LEU A 271 25.25 -5.19 2.43
CA LEU A 271 25.21 -3.81 2.94
C LEU A 271 24.87 -2.76 1.87
N ASN A 272 24.66 -3.20 0.63
CA ASN A 272 24.11 -2.35 -0.42
C ASN A 272 22.77 -1.76 0.05
N PRO A 273 22.49 -0.46 -0.16
CA PRO A 273 21.24 0.17 0.24
C PRO A 273 19.99 -0.58 -0.23
N LEU A 274 20.01 -1.12 -1.46
CA LEU A 274 18.89 -1.86 -2.03
C LEU A 274 18.75 -3.25 -1.39
N ASP A 275 19.86 -3.95 -1.15
CA ASP A 275 19.86 -5.27 -0.48
C ASP A 275 19.34 -5.15 0.96
N LEU A 276 19.83 -4.16 1.71
CA LEU A 276 19.40 -3.90 3.09
C LEU A 276 17.91 -3.53 3.13
N THR A 277 17.46 -2.70 2.20
CA THR A 277 16.06 -2.31 2.09
C THR A 277 15.18 -3.52 1.76
N GLN A 278 15.57 -4.39 0.82
CA GLN A 278 14.85 -5.64 0.53
C GLN A 278 14.76 -6.55 1.76
N ALA A 279 15.83 -6.69 2.54
CA ALA A 279 15.80 -7.45 3.79
C ALA A 279 14.83 -6.85 4.82
N LEU A 280 14.85 -5.52 4.99
CA LEU A 280 13.94 -4.82 5.89
C LEU A 280 12.48 -4.95 5.44
N VAL A 281 12.21 -4.93 4.13
CA VAL A 281 10.88 -5.20 3.59
C VAL A 281 10.41 -6.59 4.02
N LEU A 282 11.23 -7.64 3.84
CA LEU A 282 10.86 -9.01 4.26
C LEU A 282 10.50 -9.08 5.75
N VAL A 283 11.32 -8.49 6.60
CA VAL A 283 11.06 -8.45 8.05
C VAL A 283 9.76 -7.70 8.35
N THR A 284 9.55 -6.54 7.72
CA THR A 284 8.37 -5.71 7.97
C THR A 284 7.09 -6.41 7.49
N LEU A 285 7.12 -7.05 6.33
CA LEU A 285 6.02 -7.88 5.82
C LEU A 285 5.73 -9.05 6.75
N ALA A 286 6.76 -9.73 7.26
CA ALA A 286 6.60 -10.82 8.21
C ALA A 286 5.92 -10.36 9.51
N VAL A 287 6.33 -9.22 10.06
CA VAL A 287 5.74 -8.68 11.28
C VAL A 287 4.30 -8.24 11.02
N TRP A 288 4.03 -7.51 9.93
CA TRP A 288 2.67 -7.11 9.56
C TRP A 288 1.76 -8.31 9.37
N ALA A 289 2.18 -9.34 8.62
CA ALA A 289 1.38 -10.53 8.35
C ALA A 289 1.02 -11.29 9.64
N ARG A 290 1.98 -11.45 10.56
CA ARG A 290 1.71 -12.08 11.87
C ARG A 290 0.70 -11.29 12.69
N LYS A 291 0.81 -9.95 12.72
CA LYS A 291 -0.18 -9.11 13.41
C LYS A 291 -1.54 -9.16 12.72
N ALA A 292 -1.57 -9.19 11.39
CA ALA A 292 -2.81 -9.23 10.62
C ALA A 292 -3.58 -10.54 10.83
N VAL A 293 -2.88 -11.67 10.96
CA VAL A 293 -3.46 -12.95 11.38
C VAL A 293 -3.95 -12.87 12.82
N GLY A 294 -3.11 -12.42 13.76
CA GLY A 294 -3.46 -12.38 15.19
C GLY A 294 -4.58 -11.41 15.58
N HIS A 295 -4.98 -10.50 14.67
CA HIS A 295 -6.08 -9.54 14.86
C HIS A 295 -7.24 -9.77 13.88
N ASP A 296 -7.37 -10.97 13.30
CA ASP A 296 -8.47 -11.37 12.39
C ASP A 296 -8.68 -10.45 11.17
N VAL A 297 -7.63 -9.73 10.76
CA VAL A 297 -7.60 -8.96 9.51
C VAL A 297 -7.44 -9.90 8.33
N ILE A 298 -6.56 -10.89 8.47
CA ILE A 298 -6.44 -12.04 7.57
C ILE A 298 -7.06 -13.24 8.29
N ARG A 299 -8.19 -13.74 7.76
CA ARG A 299 -8.98 -14.79 8.41
C ARG A 299 -8.69 -16.20 7.89
N ASP A 300 -7.74 -16.36 6.96
CA ASP A 300 -7.40 -17.68 6.41
C ASP A 300 -6.33 -18.35 7.30
N PRO A 301 -6.65 -19.44 8.02
CA PRO A 301 -5.69 -20.16 8.87
C PRO A 301 -4.51 -20.75 8.11
N ARG A 302 -4.66 -20.96 6.79
CA ARG A 302 -3.56 -21.42 5.93
C ARG A 302 -2.44 -20.41 5.87
N VAL A 303 -2.75 -19.11 5.97
CA VAL A 303 -1.75 -18.05 5.92
C VAL A 303 -0.80 -18.19 7.10
N GLU A 304 -1.28 -18.40 8.32
CA GLU A 304 -0.41 -18.61 9.49
C GLU A 304 0.52 -19.81 9.30
N ARG A 305 -0.02 -20.91 8.78
CA ARG A 305 0.72 -22.15 8.53
C ARG A 305 1.81 -21.99 7.47
N PHE A 306 1.50 -21.34 6.35
CA PHE A 306 2.43 -21.23 5.22
C PHE A 306 3.33 -19.98 5.28
N LEU A 307 3.03 -18.98 6.11
CA LEU A 307 3.80 -17.75 6.20
C LEU A 307 5.31 -17.99 6.44
N PRO A 308 5.75 -18.89 7.34
CA PRO A 308 7.17 -19.17 7.50
C PRO A 308 7.82 -19.73 6.23
N ALA A 309 7.14 -20.60 5.50
CA ALA A 309 7.65 -21.19 4.26
C ALA A 309 7.74 -20.16 3.13
N VAL A 310 6.72 -19.29 2.99
CA VAL A 310 6.72 -18.19 2.02
C VAL A 310 7.88 -17.21 2.32
N LEU A 311 8.06 -16.82 3.58
CA LEU A 311 9.16 -15.93 3.98
C LEU A 311 10.53 -16.58 3.74
N ALA A 312 10.68 -17.88 4.01
CA ALA A 312 11.91 -18.61 3.71
C ALA A 312 12.20 -18.67 2.20
N GLY A 313 11.17 -18.87 1.37
CA GLY A 313 11.29 -18.82 -0.09
C GLY A 313 11.74 -17.44 -0.58
N TRP A 314 11.12 -16.37 -0.07
CA TRP A 314 11.52 -15.01 -0.42
C TRP A 314 12.94 -14.67 0.06
N ALA A 315 13.32 -15.09 1.27
CA ALA A 315 14.69 -14.94 1.76
C ALA A 315 15.71 -15.69 0.89
N PHE A 316 15.37 -16.90 0.43
CA PHE A 316 16.20 -17.67 -0.50
C PHE A 316 16.37 -16.95 -1.84
N VAL A 317 15.28 -16.40 -2.41
CA VAL A 317 15.35 -15.58 -3.63
C VAL A 317 16.22 -14.34 -3.41
N TRP A 318 16.05 -13.63 -2.29
CA TRP A 318 16.90 -12.48 -1.95
C TRP A 318 18.38 -12.84 -1.87
N MET A 319 18.74 -13.96 -1.24
CA MET A 319 20.13 -14.42 -1.19
C MET A 319 20.71 -14.66 -2.59
N ASN A 320 19.93 -15.19 -3.53
CA ASN A 320 20.36 -15.35 -4.92
C ASN A 320 20.54 -13.99 -5.61
N VAL A 321 19.65 -13.03 -5.36
CA VAL A 321 19.77 -11.66 -5.89
C VAL A 321 21.03 -10.97 -5.36
N VAL A 322 21.33 -11.10 -4.07
CA VAL A 322 22.57 -10.56 -3.47
C VAL A 322 23.80 -11.16 -4.15
N VAL A 323 23.82 -12.48 -4.38
CA VAL A 323 24.92 -13.14 -5.11
C VAL A 323 25.00 -12.63 -6.56
N ALA A 324 23.88 -12.49 -7.26
CA ALA A 324 23.86 -11.96 -8.62
C ALA A 324 24.41 -10.52 -8.69
N ARG A 325 24.02 -9.64 -7.74
CA ARG A 325 24.59 -8.28 -7.65
C ARG A 325 26.07 -8.31 -7.28
N THR A 326 26.48 -9.25 -6.43
CA THR A 326 27.89 -9.41 -6.06
C THR A 326 28.73 -9.75 -7.28
N VAL A 327 28.27 -10.70 -8.10
CA VAL A 327 28.92 -11.06 -9.37
C VAL A 327 28.88 -9.90 -10.36
N HIS A 328 27.80 -9.11 -10.40
CA HIS A 328 27.72 -7.92 -11.25
C HIS A 328 28.81 -6.90 -10.92
N PHE A 329 28.93 -6.50 -9.66
CA PHE A 329 29.85 -5.42 -9.27
C PHE A 329 31.30 -5.89 -9.11
N LEU A 330 31.53 -7.11 -8.61
CA LEU A 330 32.89 -7.62 -8.37
C LEU A 330 33.43 -8.44 -9.54
N GLY A 331 32.56 -9.04 -10.35
CA GLY A 331 32.93 -9.87 -11.50
C GLY A 331 32.69 -9.20 -12.85
N ASP A 332 32.27 -7.93 -12.87
CA ASP A 332 32.01 -7.13 -14.08
C ASP A 332 31.07 -7.80 -15.10
N VAL A 333 30.12 -8.60 -14.61
CA VAL A 333 29.10 -9.25 -15.44
C VAL A 333 27.88 -8.33 -15.56
N PRO A 334 27.40 -7.95 -16.75
CA PRO A 334 26.20 -7.13 -16.88
C PRO A 334 25.00 -7.73 -16.15
N TYR A 335 24.28 -6.92 -15.35
CA TYR A 335 23.07 -7.35 -14.63
C TYR A 335 21.87 -7.47 -15.57
N ALA A 336 21.96 -8.43 -16.50
CA ALA A 336 20.93 -8.81 -17.43
C ALA A 336 20.72 -10.32 -17.32
N LEU A 337 19.47 -10.77 -17.50
CA LEU A 337 19.09 -12.18 -17.29
C LEU A 337 20.00 -13.15 -18.08
N GLU A 338 20.19 -12.89 -19.37
CA GLU A 338 21.01 -13.72 -20.26
C GLU A 338 22.48 -13.76 -19.83
N SER A 339 23.08 -12.61 -19.56
CA SER A 339 24.48 -12.50 -19.14
C SER A 339 24.73 -13.20 -17.80
N MET A 340 23.77 -13.08 -16.88
CA MET A 340 23.83 -13.74 -15.58
C MET A 340 23.71 -15.26 -15.71
N PHE A 341 22.77 -15.76 -16.52
CA PHE A 341 22.61 -17.19 -16.72
C PHE A 341 23.86 -17.86 -17.33
N ARG A 342 24.54 -17.18 -18.26
CA ARG A 342 25.76 -17.68 -18.90
C ARG A 342 27.04 -17.53 -18.05
N SER A 343 26.97 -16.87 -16.90
CA SER A 343 28.16 -16.61 -16.07
C SER A 343 28.55 -17.84 -15.25
N ASP A 344 29.71 -18.43 -15.55
CA ASP A 344 30.29 -19.53 -14.77
C ASP A 344 30.50 -19.16 -13.30
N VAL A 345 30.91 -17.91 -13.04
CA VAL A 345 31.12 -17.38 -11.70
C VAL A 345 29.81 -17.36 -10.91
N LEU A 346 28.70 -16.91 -11.54
CA LEU A 346 27.40 -16.95 -10.91
C LEU A 346 26.94 -18.39 -10.65
N GLN A 347 27.14 -19.28 -11.62
CA GLN A 347 26.74 -20.69 -11.47
C GLN A 347 27.45 -21.36 -10.29
N ALA A 348 28.77 -21.15 -10.17
CA ALA A 348 29.55 -21.66 -9.06
C ALA A 348 29.11 -21.03 -7.71
N ALA A 349 28.93 -19.71 -7.67
CA ALA A 349 28.50 -19.02 -6.45
C ALA A 349 27.11 -19.47 -5.97
N CYS A 350 26.16 -19.66 -6.89
CA CYS A 350 24.83 -20.21 -6.59
C CYS A 350 24.93 -21.66 -6.06
N SER A 351 25.80 -22.50 -6.62
CA SER A 351 25.97 -23.88 -6.13
C SER A 351 26.50 -23.91 -4.69
N VAL A 352 27.44 -23.04 -4.35
CA VAL A 352 27.93 -22.85 -2.96
C VAL A 352 26.80 -22.34 -2.06
N LEU A 353 26.10 -21.28 -2.49
CA LEU A 353 24.99 -20.69 -1.75
C LEU A 353 23.91 -21.73 -1.41
N TRP A 354 23.48 -22.51 -2.41
CA TRP A 354 22.40 -23.49 -2.25
C TRP A 354 22.83 -24.65 -1.36
N SER A 355 24.10 -25.08 -1.43
CA SER A 355 24.66 -26.09 -0.52
C SER A 355 24.64 -25.61 0.93
N LEU A 356 25.05 -24.36 1.18
CA LEU A 356 25.03 -23.75 2.51
C LEU A 356 23.60 -23.54 3.01
N ALA A 357 22.68 -23.11 2.15
CA ALA A 357 21.26 -22.96 2.48
C ALA A 357 20.61 -24.31 2.81
N ALA A 358 20.91 -25.36 2.04
CA ALA A 358 20.44 -26.72 2.29
C ALA A 358 20.91 -27.24 3.65
N LEU A 359 22.22 -27.12 3.93
CA LEU A 359 22.80 -27.49 5.22
C LEU A 359 22.18 -26.69 6.37
N GLY A 360 22.03 -25.37 6.21
CA GLY A 360 21.41 -24.49 7.19
C GLY A 360 19.96 -24.89 7.49
N ALA A 361 19.16 -25.20 6.46
CA ALA A 361 17.78 -25.65 6.61
C ALA A 361 17.69 -27.01 7.32
N MET A 362 18.56 -27.96 7.00
CA MET A 362 18.63 -29.27 7.68
C MET A 362 19.07 -29.14 9.14
N LEU A 363 20.06 -28.29 9.43
CA LEU A 363 20.52 -28.01 10.79
C LEU A 363 19.44 -27.33 11.62
N LEU A 364 18.74 -26.35 11.04
CA LEU A 364 17.60 -25.69 11.68
C LEU A 364 16.46 -26.68 11.93
N GLY A 365 16.16 -27.53 10.94
CA GLY A 365 15.19 -28.60 11.03
C GLY A 365 15.50 -29.57 12.18
N ARG A 366 16.77 -29.96 12.34
CA ARG A 366 17.23 -30.76 13.49
C ARG A 366 17.08 -29.99 14.81
N ARG A 367 17.64 -28.79 14.91
CA ARG A 367 17.69 -28.01 16.17
C ARG A 367 16.31 -27.59 16.68
N ARG A 368 15.36 -27.32 15.78
CA ARG A 368 13.99 -26.89 16.11
C ARG A 368 12.96 -28.01 15.95
N VAL A 369 13.39 -29.24 15.64
CA VAL A 369 12.50 -30.40 15.41
C VAL A 369 11.47 -30.14 14.30
N LEU A 370 11.86 -29.37 13.28
CA LEU A 370 11.01 -29.00 12.14
C LEU A 370 11.28 -29.95 10.96
N ARG A 371 10.43 -30.96 10.79
CA ARG A 371 10.54 -31.92 9.67
C ARG A 371 10.45 -31.24 8.31
N GLU A 372 9.57 -30.26 8.15
CA GLU A 372 9.37 -29.54 6.88
C GLU A 372 10.64 -28.80 6.45
N ALA A 373 11.31 -28.11 7.37
CA ALA A 373 12.58 -27.42 7.09
C ALA A 373 13.71 -28.41 6.72
N TRP A 374 13.78 -29.55 7.41
CA TRP A 374 14.75 -30.59 7.08
C TRP A 374 14.51 -31.18 5.69
N MET A 375 13.26 -31.49 5.34
CA MET A 375 12.90 -32.03 4.03
C MET A 375 13.17 -31.01 2.91
N ALA A 376 12.87 -29.74 3.14
CA ALA A 376 13.19 -28.67 2.20
C ALA A 376 14.69 -28.58 1.95
N GLY A 377 15.51 -28.65 3.01
CA GLY A 377 16.97 -28.66 2.88
C GLY A 377 17.50 -29.89 2.13
N ALA A 378 16.99 -31.09 2.44
CA ALA A 378 17.34 -32.31 1.72
C ALA A 378 16.96 -32.25 0.23
N GLY A 379 15.77 -31.72 -0.08
CA GLY A 379 15.32 -31.49 -1.45
C GLY A 379 16.20 -30.50 -2.20
N LEU A 380 16.56 -29.37 -1.56
CA LEU A 380 17.49 -28.39 -2.13
C LEU A 380 18.87 -29.00 -2.38
N LEU A 381 19.37 -29.84 -1.46
CA LEU A 381 20.62 -30.57 -1.65
C LEU A 381 20.54 -31.49 -2.87
N ALA A 382 19.45 -32.24 -3.05
CA ALA A 382 19.25 -33.08 -4.22
C ALA A 382 19.25 -32.26 -5.53
N VAL A 383 18.64 -31.07 -5.52
CA VAL A 383 18.68 -30.13 -6.66
C VAL A 383 20.11 -29.67 -6.97
N VAL A 384 20.90 -29.32 -5.94
CA VAL A 384 22.32 -28.95 -6.13
C VAL A 384 23.09 -30.10 -6.77
N VAL A 385 22.91 -31.31 -6.25
CA VAL A 385 23.58 -32.50 -6.81
C VAL A 385 23.16 -32.70 -8.26
N GLY A 386 21.87 -32.67 -8.57
CA GLY A 386 21.38 -32.76 -9.95
C GLY A 386 21.96 -31.67 -10.86
N LYS A 387 22.05 -30.42 -10.38
CA LYS A 387 22.68 -29.31 -11.13
C LYS A 387 24.14 -29.61 -11.45
N LEU A 388 24.92 -30.13 -10.51
CA LEU A 388 26.31 -30.51 -10.75
C LEU A 388 26.41 -31.54 -11.88
N PHE A 389 25.49 -32.50 -11.95
CA PHE A 389 25.45 -33.49 -13.03
C PHE A 389 25.07 -32.89 -14.39
N LEU A 390 24.13 -31.95 -14.43
CA LEU A 390 23.59 -31.43 -15.69
C LEU A 390 24.41 -30.27 -16.26
N VAL A 391 24.98 -29.42 -15.40
CA VAL A 391 25.62 -28.15 -15.80
C VAL A 391 27.13 -28.23 -15.68
N ASP A 392 27.67 -28.89 -14.65
CA ASP A 392 29.12 -28.91 -14.40
C ASP A 392 29.84 -30.12 -15.05
N LEU A 393 29.11 -31.10 -15.61
CA LEU A 393 29.69 -32.25 -16.31
C LEU A 393 29.88 -32.05 -17.82
N ASP A 394 29.18 -31.09 -18.42
CA ASP A 394 29.38 -30.69 -19.81
C ASP A 394 30.66 -29.84 -19.88
N GLY A 395 31.74 -30.42 -20.42
CA GLY A 395 32.99 -29.70 -20.72
C GLY A 395 34.15 -29.83 -19.72
N ARG A 396 34.00 -30.53 -18.57
CA ARG A 396 35.11 -30.77 -17.61
C ARG A 396 35.67 -32.19 -17.71
N GLY A 397 37.01 -32.33 -17.71
CA GLY A 397 37.72 -33.62 -17.81
C GLY A 397 37.40 -34.62 -16.68
N THR A 398 37.69 -35.91 -16.92
CA THR A 398 37.30 -37.06 -16.06
C THR A 398 37.69 -36.92 -14.59
N VAL A 399 38.83 -36.28 -14.28
CA VAL A 399 39.33 -36.10 -12.90
C VAL A 399 38.46 -35.12 -12.10
N ALA A 400 38.06 -34.00 -12.71
CA ALA A 400 37.20 -33.00 -12.05
C ALA A 400 35.84 -33.59 -11.66
N ARG A 401 35.31 -34.47 -12.52
CA ARG A 401 34.08 -35.23 -12.28
C ARG A 401 34.19 -36.14 -11.05
N ILE A 402 35.31 -36.86 -10.91
CA ILE A 402 35.56 -37.75 -9.77
C ILE A 402 35.66 -36.96 -8.45
N VAL A 403 36.41 -35.85 -8.44
CA VAL A 403 36.56 -34.99 -7.26
C VAL A 403 35.22 -34.38 -6.83
N SER A 404 34.40 -33.91 -7.78
CA SER A 404 33.05 -33.41 -7.48
C SER A 404 32.15 -34.49 -6.88
N PHE A 405 32.20 -35.74 -7.39
CA PHE A 405 31.42 -36.84 -6.80
C PHE A 405 31.87 -37.21 -5.39
N LEU A 406 33.18 -37.23 -5.14
CA LEU A 406 33.70 -37.46 -3.80
C LEU A 406 33.30 -36.34 -2.83
N GLY A 407 33.39 -35.07 -3.26
CA GLY A 407 32.99 -33.93 -2.46
C GLY A 407 31.50 -33.95 -2.09
N VAL A 408 30.63 -34.23 -3.08
CA VAL A 408 29.18 -34.38 -2.86
C VAL A 408 28.86 -35.58 -1.97
N GLY A 409 29.49 -36.74 -2.23
CA GLY A 409 29.29 -37.95 -1.45
C GLY A 409 29.71 -37.77 0.01
N LEU A 410 30.84 -37.09 0.25
CA LEU A 410 31.29 -36.73 1.59
C LEU A 410 30.33 -35.76 2.27
N LEU A 411 29.84 -34.74 1.55
CA LEU A 411 28.85 -33.79 2.07
C LEU A 411 27.56 -34.52 2.48
N MET A 412 27.05 -35.44 1.64
CA MET A 412 25.89 -36.27 1.95
C MET A 412 26.11 -37.16 3.18
N LEU A 413 27.31 -37.74 3.33
CA LEU A 413 27.68 -38.56 4.49
C LEU A 413 27.69 -37.73 5.79
N VAL A 414 28.34 -36.56 5.75
CA VAL A 414 28.42 -35.61 6.88
C VAL A 414 27.02 -35.17 7.28
N VAL A 415 26.18 -34.80 6.32
CA VAL A 415 24.80 -34.39 6.57
C VAL A 415 23.97 -35.55 7.13
N GLY A 416 24.08 -36.76 6.56
CA GLY A 416 23.35 -37.93 7.03
C GLY A 416 23.72 -38.33 8.45
N TYR A 417 24.99 -38.19 8.83
CA TYR A 417 25.48 -38.50 10.17
C TYR A 417 25.12 -37.41 11.20
N PHE A 418 25.37 -36.13 10.90
CA PHE A 418 25.19 -35.04 11.86
C PHE A 418 23.79 -34.42 11.85
N CYS A 419 22.98 -34.62 10.81
CA CYS A 419 21.65 -34.05 10.69
C CYS A 419 20.58 -35.14 10.48
N PRO A 420 20.35 -36.05 11.44
CA PRO A 420 19.29 -37.05 11.32
C PRO A 420 17.91 -36.40 11.25
N MET A 421 17.00 -37.00 10.48
CA MET A 421 15.63 -36.51 10.31
C MET A 421 14.89 -36.48 11.67
N PRO A 422 14.22 -35.37 12.04
CA PRO A 422 13.47 -35.29 13.29
C PRO A 422 12.31 -36.32 13.34
N PRO A 423 12.02 -36.96 14.48
CA PRO A 423 10.93 -37.94 14.60
C PRO A 423 9.56 -37.32 14.31
N LYS A 424 8.59 -38.12 13.82
CA LYS A 424 7.20 -37.68 13.71
C LYS A 424 6.62 -37.55 15.12
N GLY A 425 6.14 -36.36 15.51
CA GLY A 425 5.46 -36.18 16.79
C GLY A 425 4.29 -37.16 16.92
N LYS A 426 4.12 -37.79 18.10
CA LYS A 426 2.89 -38.52 18.42
C LYS A 426 1.74 -37.51 18.38
N LYS A 427 0.75 -37.76 17.53
CA LYS A 427 -0.55 -37.07 17.64
C LYS A 427 -1.12 -37.48 19.01
N SER A 428 -1.17 -36.56 19.97
CA SER A 428 -2.02 -36.69 21.16
C SER A 428 -3.35 -36.01 20.88
#